data_AF-A0A9X1B9P2-F1
#
_entry.id   AF-A0A9X1B9P2-F1
#
_cell.length_a   1.000
_cell.length_b   1.000
_cell.length_c   1.000
_cell.angle_alpha   90.00
_cell.angle_beta   90.00
_cell.angle_gamma   90.00
#
_symmetry.space_group_name_H-M   'P 1'
#
loop_
_entity.id
_entity.type
_entity.pdbx_description
1 polymer ?
#
loop_
_entity_poly.entity_id
_entity_poly.type
_entity_poly.pdbx_seq_one_letter_code
_entity_poly.pdbx_strand_id
1 'polypeptide(L)'
;MEERGLRWYEHSMFFPKRFRTPLSITFSFVATHNHFVLDRGGKVFKQSAPVIKLPAGASEEDHLALLALLNSSTACFWMKQVFHNKGGGGIGGGLASEEWEQFYEYTGTNLKGFPIPPDPNAQARTLATALDQAAQRLSALDPARVLADNWIPTKLPSLLEQARTQAATIVCQMIALQEELDWLNYRLYGLTDQDLCDHATPPEIHLGERPFEIALARRLASGAAQTTWFARHHSTPITAIPSHWPDDYRALTERRLDAAATNPWIRLVEQPEYKRRWNREPWDSRQRRALQDWLLDHLEGLCHAPALLTVAQLAERARHSEAFQQVAALYSGSDTFDARTLAGELVASDQVPQMAAARYKPNAMSKFRAWQETWERQRAEDAIDARTALAPSDPAHLTQDQARALKAEQIGEIPLPPKYAASDFRKPSFWGLRGKLDVPKERFFSLPGCERPGDTTLVIGWAGLDHLQRAQAIAAWYLERKEQDGWDATRLMPLLVALAELSPWLKQWHNALDPEFGERLGDYYEGFLHEELRQLELARDTLQTWAPAAPRRGRR
;
A
#
# COMPACT_ATOMS: atom_id res chain seq x y z
N MET A 1 11.51 -28.80 8.45
CA MET A 1 11.25 -28.38 7.06
C MET A 1 11.72 -29.46 6.08
N GLU A 2 12.98 -29.93 6.18
CA GLU A 2 13.56 -30.90 5.23
C GLU A 2 13.18 -32.39 5.44
N GLU A 3 12.94 -32.85 6.68
CA GLU A 3 12.73 -34.28 6.97
C GLU A 3 11.49 -34.90 6.33
N ARG A 4 10.47 -34.10 5.99
CA ARG A 4 9.27 -34.58 5.27
C ARG A 4 9.39 -34.39 3.76
N GLY A 5 10.49 -33.81 3.27
CA GLY A 5 10.65 -33.37 1.89
C GLY A 5 9.66 -32.26 1.49
N LEU A 6 9.03 -31.61 2.49
CA LEU A 6 7.96 -30.65 2.27
C LEU A 6 8.45 -29.22 2.49
N ARG A 7 8.28 -28.37 1.48
CA ARG A 7 8.51 -26.93 1.55
C ARG A 7 7.54 -26.30 2.56
N TRP A 8 7.93 -25.18 3.17
CA TRP A 8 7.17 -24.54 4.24
C TRP A 8 5.68 -24.29 3.90
N TYR A 9 5.37 -24.00 2.63
CA TYR A 9 4.01 -23.77 2.15
C TYR A 9 3.19 -25.07 1.96
N GLU A 10 3.82 -26.23 1.92
CA GLU A 10 3.10 -27.50 1.73
C GLU A 10 2.36 -27.92 3.02
N HIS A 11 2.72 -27.34 4.17
CA HIS A 11 2.01 -27.49 5.43
C HIS A 11 0.79 -26.56 5.60
N SER A 12 0.66 -25.50 4.79
CA SER A 12 -0.46 -24.55 4.88
C SER A 12 -1.71 -24.97 4.10
N MET A 13 -1.86 -26.26 3.80
CA MET A 13 -2.86 -26.77 2.84
C MET A 13 -2.75 -26.09 1.47
N PHE A 14 -1.51 -25.90 0.97
CA PHE A 14 -1.30 -25.40 -0.37
C PHE A 14 -1.64 -26.47 -1.39
N PHE A 15 -2.71 -26.26 -2.16
CA PHE A 15 -3.12 -27.13 -3.26
C PHE A 15 -2.73 -26.47 -4.59
N PRO A 16 -1.59 -26.80 -5.22
CA PRO A 16 -1.10 -26.12 -6.43
C PRO A 16 -2.16 -25.99 -7.53
N LYS A 17 -3.01 -27.02 -7.71
CA LYS A 17 -4.12 -27.00 -8.67
C LYS A 17 -5.12 -25.85 -8.44
N ARG A 18 -5.40 -25.47 -7.18
CA ARG A 18 -6.29 -24.34 -6.85
C ARG A 18 -5.68 -22.98 -7.20
N PHE A 19 -4.34 -22.91 -7.28
CA PHE A 19 -3.58 -21.70 -7.61
C PHE A 19 -3.12 -21.67 -9.08
N ARG A 20 -3.30 -22.77 -9.83
CA ARG A 20 -3.01 -22.85 -11.27
C ARG A 20 -4.18 -22.42 -12.15
N THR A 21 -5.40 -22.33 -11.62
CA THR A 21 -6.54 -21.76 -12.37
C THR A 21 -6.39 -20.24 -12.40
N PRO A 22 -6.08 -19.62 -13.55
CA PRO A 22 -5.78 -18.19 -13.60
C PRO A 22 -7.01 -17.34 -13.30
N LEU A 23 -8.20 -17.81 -13.66
CA LEU A 23 -9.43 -17.06 -13.49
C LEU A 23 -10.11 -17.36 -12.15
N SER A 24 -10.51 -16.29 -11.46
CA SER A 24 -11.33 -16.34 -10.24
C SER A 24 -12.22 -15.10 -10.18
N ILE A 25 -13.37 -15.20 -9.53
CA ILE A 25 -14.08 -13.99 -9.09
C ILE A 25 -13.81 -13.83 -7.60
N THR A 26 -13.24 -12.70 -7.19
CA THR A 26 -13.04 -12.36 -5.78
C THR A 26 -14.02 -11.27 -5.36
N PHE A 27 -14.40 -11.25 -4.08
CA PHE A 27 -15.27 -10.21 -3.54
C PHE A 27 -14.92 -9.82 -2.11
N SER A 28 -15.43 -8.69 -1.64
CA SER A 28 -15.17 -8.20 -0.28
C SER A 28 -16.00 -8.95 0.77
N PHE A 29 -15.36 -9.51 1.79
CA PHE A 29 -16.07 -10.20 2.88
C PHE A 29 -16.95 -9.26 3.72
N VAL A 30 -16.51 -8.03 3.96
CA VAL A 30 -17.31 -6.99 4.63
C VAL A 30 -17.26 -5.73 3.80
N ALA A 31 -18.42 -5.26 3.34
CA ALA A 31 -18.56 -4.06 2.52
C ALA A 31 -19.94 -3.46 2.68
N THR A 32 -20.15 -2.23 2.21
CA THR A 32 -21.49 -1.63 2.19
C THR A 32 -22.31 -2.06 0.97
N HIS A 33 -21.63 -2.51 -0.11
CA HIS A 33 -22.20 -2.88 -1.41
C HIS A 33 -21.53 -4.14 -1.95
N ASN A 34 -22.19 -4.78 -2.91
CA ASN A 34 -21.62 -5.86 -3.72
C ASN A 34 -20.42 -5.34 -4.53
N HIS A 35 -19.28 -6.00 -4.36
CA HIS A 35 -18.04 -5.69 -5.08
C HIS A 35 -17.39 -6.99 -5.51
N PHE A 36 -17.70 -7.43 -6.74
CA PHE A 36 -17.14 -8.63 -7.35
C PHE A 36 -16.19 -8.24 -8.47
N VAL A 37 -15.01 -8.88 -8.50
CA VAL A 37 -13.92 -8.53 -9.42
C VAL A 37 -13.38 -9.80 -10.07
N LEU A 38 -13.15 -9.75 -11.38
CA LEU A 38 -12.40 -10.78 -12.09
C LEU A 38 -10.91 -10.68 -11.74
N ASP A 39 -10.37 -11.75 -11.18
CA ASP A 39 -8.93 -11.95 -11.04
C ASP A 39 -8.41 -12.84 -12.16
N ARG A 40 -7.34 -12.39 -12.82
CA ARG A 40 -6.65 -13.10 -13.91
C ARG A 40 -5.35 -13.76 -13.43
N GLY A 41 -5.20 -13.96 -12.12
CA GLY A 41 -4.06 -14.62 -11.50
C GLY A 41 -3.01 -13.66 -10.93
N GLY A 42 -1.94 -14.24 -10.37
CA GLY A 42 -0.83 -13.49 -9.77
C GLY A 42 -1.11 -12.89 -8.39
N LYS A 43 -2.27 -13.17 -7.80
CA LYS A 43 -2.67 -12.66 -6.47
C LYS A 43 -2.94 -13.78 -5.48
N VAL A 44 -2.71 -13.48 -4.20
CA VAL A 44 -3.04 -14.36 -3.06
C VAL A 44 -4.11 -13.68 -2.23
N PHE A 45 -5.20 -14.41 -1.96
CA PHE A 45 -6.35 -13.91 -1.21
C PHE A 45 -6.36 -14.49 0.21
N LYS A 46 -6.76 -13.66 1.18
CA LYS A 46 -6.98 -14.07 2.58
C LYS A 46 -8.49 -14.16 2.86
N GLN A 47 -8.88 -14.52 4.09
CA GLN A 47 -10.28 -14.72 4.48
C GLN A 47 -11.20 -13.51 4.27
N SER A 48 -10.65 -12.28 4.15
CA SER A 48 -11.44 -11.07 3.86
C SER A 48 -11.72 -10.84 2.38
N ALA A 49 -11.21 -11.72 1.50
CA ALA A 49 -11.42 -11.70 0.06
C ALA A 49 -11.80 -13.11 -0.42
N PRO A 50 -13.06 -13.55 -0.20
CA PRO A 50 -13.49 -14.87 -0.63
C PRO A 50 -13.50 -14.98 -2.17
N VAL A 51 -13.41 -16.21 -2.67
CA VAL A 51 -13.29 -16.49 -4.10
C VAL A 51 -14.37 -17.44 -4.60
N ILE A 52 -14.85 -17.19 -5.81
CA ILE A 52 -15.68 -18.08 -6.62
C ILE A 52 -14.78 -18.68 -7.70
N LYS A 53 -14.85 -20.00 -7.85
CA LYS A 53 -14.20 -20.75 -8.92
C LYS A 53 -15.26 -21.43 -9.76
N LEU A 54 -15.29 -21.13 -11.05
CA LEU A 54 -16.14 -21.81 -12.01
C LEU A 54 -15.57 -23.20 -12.37
N PRO A 55 -16.38 -24.11 -12.94
CA PRO A 55 -15.91 -25.42 -13.39
C PRO A 55 -14.71 -25.36 -14.33
N ALA A 56 -13.92 -26.42 -14.36
CA ALA A 56 -12.80 -26.53 -15.30
C ALA A 56 -13.30 -26.39 -16.74
N GLY A 57 -12.65 -25.53 -17.53
CA GLY A 57 -13.04 -25.23 -18.91
C GLY A 57 -13.90 -23.97 -19.07
N ALA A 58 -14.37 -23.36 -17.97
CA ALA A 58 -15.05 -22.06 -18.04
C ALA A 58 -14.13 -20.98 -18.62
N SER A 59 -14.64 -20.26 -19.61
CA SER A 59 -13.97 -19.17 -20.31
C SER A 59 -13.97 -17.89 -19.49
N GLU A 60 -13.18 -16.89 -19.90
CA GLU A 60 -13.25 -15.55 -19.31
C GLU A 60 -14.63 -14.91 -19.49
N GLU A 61 -15.26 -15.15 -20.63
CA GLU A 61 -16.63 -14.71 -20.93
C GLU A 61 -17.67 -15.27 -19.96
N ASP A 62 -17.52 -16.53 -19.52
CA ASP A 62 -18.41 -17.12 -18.52
C ASP A 62 -18.27 -16.41 -17.15
N HIS A 63 -17.05 -15.99 -16.80
CA HIS A 63 -16.81 -15.22 -15.58
C HIS A 63 -17.43 -13.82 -15.68
N LEU A 64 -17.28 -13.17 -16.84
CA LEU A 64 -17.87 -11.84 -17.10
C LEU A 64 -19.39 -11.88 -17.08
N ALA A 65 -20.02 -12.90 -17.67
CA ALA A 65 -21.47 -13.09 -17.62
C ALA A 65 -21.98 -13.17 -16.17
N LEU A 66 -21.30 -13.96 -15.31
CA LEU A 66 -21.65 -14.03 -13.89
C LEU A 66 -21.40 -12.71 -13.15
N LEU A 67 -20.33 -11.99 -13.48
CA LEU A 67 -20.04 -10.67 -12.91
C LEU A 67 -21.10 -9.63 -13.22
N ALA A 68 -21.68 -9.70 -14.41
CA ALA A 68 -22.78 -8.84 -14.83
C ALA A 68 -23.98 -8.95 -13.87
N LEU A 69 -24.30 -10.18 -13.45
CA LEU A 69 -25.37 -10.44 -12.49
C LEU A 69 -24.95 -10.03 -11.08
N LEU A 70 -23.77 -10.43 -10.63
CA LEU A 70 -23.29 -10.23 -9.26
C LEU A 70 -23.05 -8.76 -8.89
N ASN A 71 -22.71 -7.91 -9.86
CA ASN A 71 -22.51 -6.46 -9.67
C ASN A 71 -23.75 -5.62 -10.07
N SER A 72 -24.92 -6.25 -10.24
CA SER A 72 -26.17 -5.52 -10.50
C SER A 72 -26.81 -4.98 -9.22
N SER A 73 -27.66 -3.97 -9.37
CA SER A 73 -28.48 -3.43 -8.27
C SER A 73 -29.48 -4.47 -7.72
N THR A 74 -30.00 -5.36 -8.58
CA THR A 74 -30.83 -6.50 -8.13
C THR A 74 -30.07 -7.45 -7.22
N ALA A 75 -28.81 -7.76 -7.56
CA ALA A 75 -27.96 -8.58 -6.70
C ALA A 75 -27.64 -7.90 -5.38
N CYS A 76 -27.37 -6.59 -5.40
CA CYS A 76 -27.16 -5.81 -4.17
C CYS A 76 -28.39 -5.89 -3.26
N PHE A 77 -29.59 -5.69 -3.81
CA PHE A 77 -30.85 -5.84 -3.09
C PHE A 77 -30.98 -7.22 -2.45
N TRP A 78 -30.84 -8.29 -3.24
CA TRP A 78 -30.94 -9.66 -2.74
C TRP A 78 -29.92 -9.94 -1.63
N MET A 79 -28.66 -9.53 -1.82
CA MET A 79 -27.61 -9.74 -0.82
C MET A 79 -27.94 -9.03 0.49
N LYS A 80 -28.50 -7.81 0.45
CA LYS A 80 -28.91 -7.11 1.67
C LYS A 80 -30.09 -7.76 2.40
N GLN A 81 -30.91 -8.56 1.72
CA GLN A 81 -31.96 -9.36 2.37
C GLN A 81 -31.44 -10.66 2.99
N VAL A 82 -30.42 -11.27 2.37
CA VAL A 82 -29.94 -12.61 2.75
C VAL A 82 -28.72 -12.55 3.67
N PHE A 83 -27.90 -11.52 3.56
CA PHE A 83 -26.59 -11.44 4.21
C PHE A 83 -26.68 -10.69 5.54
N HIS A 84 -25.80 -11.03 6.47
CA HIS A 84 -25.83 -10.46 7.81
C HIS A 84 -25.40 -8.99 7.79
N ASN A 85 -26.31 -8.11 8.21
CA ASN A 85 -26.02 -6.70 8.42
C ASN A 85 -25.18 -6.50 9.70
N LYS A 86 -23.96 -5.98 9.56
CA LYS A 86 -23.05 -5.66 10.67
C LYS A 86 -23.28 -4.26 11.25
N GLY A 87 -24.26 -3.52 10.74
CA GLY A 87 -24.60 -2.17 11.16
C GLY A 87 -23.68 -1.10 10.58
N GLY A 88 -23.84 0.13 11.07
CA GLY A 88 -22.92 1.24 10.84
C GLY A 88 -21.82 1.28 11.90
N GLY A 89 -20.59 1.60 11.49
CA GLY A 89 -19.47 1.84 12.42
C GLY A 89 -18.35 0.82 12.29
N GLY A 90 -17.36 1.14 11.45
CA GLY A 90 -16.02 0.61 11.66
C GLY A 90 -15.46 1.09 13.00
N ILE A 91 -14.46 0.38 13.55
CA ILE A 91 -13.76 0.75 14.78
C ILE A 91 -13.38 2.24 14.74
N GLY A 92 -14.10 3.08 15.50
CA GLY A 92 -13.86 4.53 15.62
C GLY A 92 -14.67 5.49 14.74
N GLY A 93 -15.67 5.04 13.97
CA GLY A 93 -16.53 5.91 13.14
C GLY A 93 -17.95 6.07 13.69
N GLY A 94 -18.50 7.29 13.67
CA GLY A 94 -19.84 7.62 14.18
C GLY A 94 -21.00 6.86 13.53
N LEU A 95 -22.22 7.07 14.04
CA LEU A 95 -23.44 6.43 13.52
C LEU A 95 -23.56 6.64 12.00
N ALA A 96 -23.72 5.54 11.26
CA ALA A 96 -24.18 5.58 9.87
C ALA A 96 -25.57 6.24 9.84
N SER A 97 -25.68 7.39 9.19
CA SER A 97 -26.93 8.17 9.20
C SER A 97 -27.92 7.73 8.13
N GLU A 98 -27.46 7.01 7.10
CA GLU A 98 -28.31 6.52 5.99
C GLU A 98 -28.10 5.02 5.74
N GLU A 99 -29.14 4.33 5.26
CA GLU A 99 -29.14 2.86 5.11
C GLU A 99 -28.05 2.36 4.16
N TRP A 100 -27.72 3.15 3.14
CA TRP A 100 -26.64 2.81 2.23
C TRP A 100 -25.29 2.70 2.97
N GLU A 101 -25.06 3.40 4.08
CA GLU A 101 -23.79 3.35 4.83
C GLU A 101 -23.58 2.06 5.65
N GLN A 102 -24.57 1.18 5.75
CA GLN A 102 -24.48 -0.03 6.57
C GLN A 102 -23.58 -1.10 5.94
N PHE A 103 -22.76 -1.75 6.77
CA PHE A 103 -21.88 -2.84 6.34
C PHE A 103 -22.59 -4.19 6.39
N TYR A 104 -22.35 -5.03 5.39
CA TYR A 104 -22.87 -6.39 5.30
C TYR A 104 -21.71 -7.39 5.24
N GLU A 105 -21.93 -8.58 5.80
CA GLU A 105 -21.02 -9.71 5.71
C GLU A 105 -21.37 -10.62 4.53
N TYR A 106 -20.56 -10.57 3.47
CA TYR A 106 -20.73 -11.35 2.27
C TYR A 106 -20.08 -12.73 2.42
N THR A 107 -20.90 -13.74 2.69
CA THR A 107 -20.42 -15.11 2.93
C THR A 107 -20.58 -16.00 1.69
N GLY A 108 -19.61 -16.88 1.45
CA GLY A 108 -19.71 -17.86 0.37
C GLY A 108 -20.84 -18.87 0.55
N THR A 109 -21.24 -19.17 1.79
CA THR A 109 -22.37 -20.10 2.07
C THR A 109 -23.68 -19.51 1.60
N ASN A 110 -23.99 -18.26 1.97
CA ASN A 110 -25.23 -17.62 1.56
C ASN A 110 -25.23 -17.36 0.05
N LEU A 111 -24.08 -16.99 -0.52
CA LEU A 111 -23.95 -16.73 -1.95
C LEU A 111 -24.29 -17.93 -2.85
N LYS A 112 -24.18 -19.17 -2.36
CA LYS A 112 -24.62 -20.37 -3.10
C LYS A 112 -26.11 -20.35 -3.45
N GLY A 113 -26.91 -19.61 -2.68
CA GLY A 113 -28.35 -19.45 -2.94
C GLY A 113 -28.68 -18.32 -3.92
N PHE A 114 -27.70 -17.62 -4.50
CA PHE A 114 -27.95 -16.53 -5.43
C PHE A 114 -28.59 -17.08 -6.73
N PRO A 115 -29.78 -16.59 -7.13
CA PRO A 115 -30.43 -17.04 -8.36
C PRO A 115 -29.67 -16.55 -9.59
N ILE A 116 -29.49 -17.42 -10.58
CA ILE A 116 -28.86 -17.08 -11.88
C ILE A 116 -29.94 -17.19 -12.96
N PRO A 117 -30.48 -16.07 -13.47
CA PRO A 117 -31.49 -16.09 -14.52
C PRO A 117 -30.86 -16.50 -15.87
N PRO A 118 -31.65 -17.04 -16.81
CA PRO A 118 -31.20 -17.23 -18.18
C PRO A 118 -30.93 -15.88 -18.85
N ASP A 119 -29.84 -15.76 -19.60
CA ASP A 119 -29.54 -14.61 -20.46
C ASP A 119 -29.55 -15.07 -21.94
N PRO A 120 -30.74 -15.24 -22.54
CA PRO A 120 -30.88 -15.91 -23.84
C PRO A 120 -30.17 -15.16 -24.98
N ASN A 121 -30.01 -13.84 -24.85
CA ASN A 121 -29.37 -12.98 -25.86
C ASN A 121 -27.93 -12.61 -25.50
N ALA A 122 -27.38 -13.17 -24.41
CA ALA A 122 -26.06 -12.84 -23.90
C ALA A 122 -25.79 -11.33 -23.73
N GLN A 123 -26.84 -10.56 -23.40
CA GLN A 123 -26.74 -9.10 -23.25
C GLN A 123 -25.95 -8.75 -21.99
N ALA A 124 -26.13 -9.51 -20.91
CA ALA A 124 -25.44 -9.28 -19.65
C ALA A 124 -23.94 -9.52 -19.83
N ARG A 125 -23.58 -10.59 -20.56
CA ARG A 125 -22.19 -10.85 -20.98
C ARG A 125 -21.63 -9.68 -21.78
N THR A 126 -22.34 -9.21 -22.81
CA THR A 126 -21.88 -8.11 -23.68
C THR A 126 -21.58 -6.84 -22.86
N LEU A 127 -22.50 -6.44 -21.97
CA LEU A 127 -22.32 -5.28 -21.11
C LEU A 127 -21.16 -5.46 -20.12
N ALA A 128 -21.03 -6.64 -19.52
CA ALA A 128 -19.91 -6.93 -18.61
C ALA A 128 -18.55 -6.90 -19.33
N THR A 129 -18.47 -7.41 -20.56
CA THR A 129 -17.25 -7.32 -21.37
C THR A 129 -16.88 -5.87 -21.68
N ALA A 130 -17.86 -5.04 -22.07
CA ALA A 130 -17.62 -3.61 -22.31
C ALA A 130 -17.18 -2.88 -21.03
N LEU A 131 -17.79 -3.17 -19.88
CA LEU A 131 -17.42 -2.62 -18.58
C LEU A 131 -16.01 -3.01 -18.15
N ASP A 132 -15.62 -4.28 -18.32
CA ASP A 132 -14.28 -4.75 -17.99
C ASP A 132 -13.22 -4.11 -18.91
N GLN A 133 -13.48 -4.03 -20.22
CA GLN A 133 -12.59 -3.34 -21.16
C GLN A 133 -12.43 -1.85 -20.81
N ALA A 134 -13.54 -1.17 -20.46
CA ALA A 134 -13.49 0.22 -20.01
C ALA A 134 -12.71 0.37 -18.69
N ALA A 135 -12.91 -0.54 -17.73
CA ALA A 135 -12.17 -0.54 -16.47
C ALA A 135 -10.66 -0.75 -16.67
N GLN A 136 -10.26 -1.65 -17.59
CA GLN A 136 -8.85 -1.85 -17.94
C GLN A 136 -8.24 -0.61 -18.58
N ARG A 137 -8.94 0.01 -19.55
CA ARG A 137 -8.50 1.29 -20.15
C ARG A 137 -8.36 2.39 -19.09
N LEU A 138 -9.34 2.51 -18.18
CA LEU A 138 -9.29 3.47 -17.08
C LEU A 138 -8.08 3.25 -16.17
N SER A 139 -7.75 1.98 -15.87
CA SER A 139 -6.59 1.64 -15.04
C SER A 139 -5.25 1.99 -15.72
N ALA A 140 -5.17 1.91 -17.05
CA ALA A 140 -3.98 2.29 -17.80
C ALA A 140 -3.72 3.80 -17.79
N LEU A 141 -4.76 4.61 -17.56
CA LEU A 141 -4.69 6.08 -17.48
C LEU A 141 -4.39 6.61 -16.06
N ASP A 142 -4.12 5.75 -15.09
CA ASP A 142 -3.78 6.21 -13.75
C ASP A 142 -2.44 6.98 -13.76
N PRO A 143 -2.29 8.09 -13.02
CA PRO A 143 -1.05 8.87 -13.00
C PRO A 143 0.20 8.03 -12.71
N ALA A 144 0.11 7.02 -11.83
CA ALA A 144 1.23 6.15 -11.53
C ALA A 144 1.62 5.27 -12.73
N ARG A 145 0.66 4.87 -13.57
CA ARG A 145 0.93 4.12 -14.81
C ARG A 145 1.56 5.03 -15.87
N VAL A 146 1.04 6.25 -16.04
CA VAL A 146 1.61 7.24 -16.97
C VAL A 146 3.08 7.54 -16.62
N LEU A 147 3.41 7.66 -15.33
CA LEU A 147 4.77 7.91 -14.86
C LEU A 147 5.71 6.69 -14.95
N ALA A 148 5.16 5.47 -14.92
CA ALA A 148 5.92 4.22 -15.01
C ALA A 148 6.26 3.82 -16.45
N ASP A 149 5.50 4.30 -17.43
CA ASP A 149 5.77 4.07 -18.84
C ASP A 149 6.94 4.96 -19.33
N ASN A 150 7.50 4.68 -20.51
CA ASN A 150 8.54 5.53 -21.08
C ASN A 150 7.93 6.82 -21.66
N TRP A 151 8.15 7.94 -20.97
CA TRP A 151 7.71 9.26 -21.40
C TRP A 151 8.89 10.18 -21.76
N ILE A 152 8.61 11.15 -22.64
CA ILE A 152 9.52 12.24 -22.96
C ILE A 152 9.24 13.37 -21.96
N PRO A 153 10.23 13.91 -21.23
CA PRO A 153 9.98 14.90 -20.16
C PRO A 153 9.11 16.07 -20.58
N THR A 154 9.43 16.72 -21.69
CA THR A 154 8.65 17.84 -22.22
C THR A 154 7.17 17.52 -22.53
N LYS A 155 6.80 16.24 -22.65
CA LYS A 155 5.42 15.80 -22.92
C LYS A 155 4.67 15.35 -21.67
N LEU A 156 5.33 15.20 -20.52
CA LEU A 156 4.68 14.67 -19.32
C LEU A 156 3.43 15.48 -18.88
N PRO A 157 3.44 16.83 -18.86
CA PRO A 157 2.25 17.59 -18.49
C PRO A 157 1.06 17.33 -19.41
N SER A 158 1.29 17.27 -20.73
CA SER A 158 0.22 17.02 -21.69
C SER A 158 -0.28 15.58 -21.66
N LEU A 159 0.61 14.60 -21.40
CA LEU A 159 0.22 13.21 -21.19
C LEU A 159 -0.69 13.04 -19.97
N LEU A 160 -0.36 13.69 -18.84
CA LEU A 160 -1.20 13.64 -17.64
C LEU A 160 -2.56 14.31 -17.86
N GLU A 161 -2.62 15.44 -18.57
CA GLU A 161 -3.89 16.12 -18.86
C GLU A 161 -4.76 15.34 -19.86
N GLN A 162 -4.14 14.71 -20.86
CA GLN A 162 -4.84 13.80 -21.77
C GLN A 162 -5.40 12.59 -21.01
N ALA A 163 -4.59 11.99 -20.12
CA ALA A 163 -5.03 10.88 -19.28
C ALA A 163 -6.17 11.29 -18.34
N ARG A 164 -6.11 12.49 -17.74
CA ARG A 164 -7.17 13.06 -16.90
C ARG A 164 -8.49 13.15 -17.67
N THR A 165 -8.45 13.76 -18.85
CA THR A 165 -9.63 13.96 -19.71
C THR A 165 -10.23 12.62 -20.16
N GLN A 166 -9.39 11.72 -20.69
CA GLN A 166 -9.84 10.40 -21.13
C GLN A 166 -10.38 9.55 -19.98
N ALA A 167 -9.77 9.63 -18.80
CA ALA A 167 -10.25 8.93 -17.61
C ALA A 167 -11.63 9.44 -17.16
N ALA A 168 -11.90 10.74 -17.28
CA ALA A 168 -13.22 11.30 -16.98
C ALA A 168 -14.28 10.76 -17.95
N THR A 169 -14.01 10.80 -19.26
CA THR A 169 -14.87 10.23 -20.30
C THR A 169 -15.17 8.76 -20.06
N ILE A 170 -14.14 7.94 -19.79
CA ILE A 170 -14.33 6.50 -19.57
C ILE A 170 -15.18 6.23 -18.33
N VAL A 171 -15.05 7.03 -17.26
CA VAL A 171 -15.93 6.90 -16.09
C VAL A 171 -17.39 7.14 -16.47
N CYS A 172 -17.71 8.19 -17.22
CA CYS A 172 -19.07 8.45 -17.67
C CYS A 172 -19.63 7.32 -18.56
N GLN A 173 -18.79 6.73 -19.42
CA GLN A 173 -19.15 5.54 -20.21
C GLN A 173 -19.42 4.32 -19.33
N MET A 174 -18.59 4.09 -18.31
CA MET A 174 -18.79 2.98 -17.37
C MET A 174 -20.05 3.17 -16.51
N ILE A 175 -20.38 4.41 -16.13
CA ILE A 175 -21.64 4.73 -15.44
C ILE A 175 -22.83 4.38 -16.34
N ALA A 176 -22.78 4.77 -17.61
CA ALA A 176 -23.82 4.47 -18.59
C ALA A 176 -24.00 2.95 -18.78
N LEU A 177 -22.91 2.22 -19.03
CA LEU A 177 -22.96 0.76 -19.20
C LEU A 177 -23.48 0.03 -17.95
N GLN A 178 -23.14 0.51 -16.75
CA GLN A 178 -23.68 -0.07 -15.51
C GLN A 178 -25.17 0.23 -15.35
N GLU A 179 -25.65 1.39 -15.79
CA GLU A 179 -27.08 1.71 -15.79
C GLU A 179 -27.84 0.75 -16.72
N GLU A 180 -27.32 0.52 -17.94
CA GLU A 180 -27.89 -0.46 -18.86
C GLU A 180 -27.86 -1.89 -18.29
N LEU A 181 -26.79 -2.25 -17.61
CA LEU A 181 -26.66 -3.54 -16.94
C LEU A 181 -27.73 -3.72 -15.85
N ASP A 182 -28.00 -2.68 -15.05
CA ASP A 182 -29.02 -2.73 -14.01
C ASP A 182 -30.43 -2.90 -14.60
N TRP A 183 -30.79 -2.09 -15.61
CA TRP A 183 -32.09 -2.19 -16.28
C TRP A 183 -32.28 -3.53 -16.98
N LEU A 184 -31.22 -4.10 -17.55
CA LEU A 184 -31.25 -5.45 -18.10
C LEU A 184 -31.57 -6.47 -17.02
N ASN A 185 -30.87 -6.40 -15.88
CA ASN A 185 -31.09 -7.30 -14.76
C ASN A 185 -32.52 -7.18 -14.21
N TYR A 186 -33.11 -5.98 -14.17
CA TYR A 186 -34.51 -5.82 -13.76
C TYR A 186 -35.46 -6.64 -14.61
N ARG A 187 -35.22 -6.73 -15.92
CA ARG A 187 -35.99 -7.60 -16.82
C ARG A 187 -35.64 -9.08 -16.65
N LEU A 188 -34.36 -9.44 -16.55
CA LEU A 188 -33.92 -10.84 -16.40
C LEU A 188 -34.48 -11.50 -15.13
N TYR A 189 -34.64 -10.72 -14.05
CA TYR A 189 -35.24 -11.19 -12.79
C TYR A 189 -36.77 -10.99 -12.72
N GLY A 190 -37.42 -10.52 -13.79
CA GLY A 190 -38.87 -10.36 -13.86
C GLY A 190 -39.43 -9.24 -12.98
N LEU A 191 -38.64 -8.21 -12.65
CA LEU A 191 -39.12 -7.02 -11.95
C LEU A 191 -39.94 -6.11 -12.87
N THR A 192 -39.72 -6.24 -14.18
CA THR A 192 -40.47 -5.57 -15.24
C THR A 192 -40.44 -6.42 -16.52
N ASP A 193 -41.55 -6.44 -17.25
CA ASP A 193 -41.63 -7.03 -18.59
C ASP A 193 -41.25 -6.03 -19.70
N GLN A 194 -41.18 -4.74 -19.37
CA GLN A 194 -40.83 -3.71 -20.32
C GLN A 194 -39.34 -3.76 -20.65
N ASP A 195 -39.00 -3.66 -21.94
CA ASP A 195 -37.64 -3.36 -22.35
C ASP A 195 -37.35 -1.87 -22.12
N LEU A 196 -36.51 -1.63 -21.12
CA LEU A 196 -36.05 -0.32 -20.67
C LEU A 196 -34.52 -0.23 -20.74
N CYS A 197 -33.89 -1.01 -21.61
CA CYS A 197 -32.47 -0.87 -21.95
C CYS A 197 -32.31 -0.09 -23.24
N ASP A 198 -31.21 0.65 -23.35
CA ASP A 198 -30.67 1.07 -24.63
C ASP A 198 -29.88 -0.09 -25.25
N HIS A 199 -30.17 -0.38 -26.52
CA HIS A 199 -29.51 -1.44 -27.29
C HIS A 199 -28.54 -0.88 -28.32
N ALA A 200 -28.38 0.45 -28.38
CA ALA A 200 -27.38 1.13 -29.18
C ALA A 200 -26.10 1.39 -28.34
N THR A 201 -25.53 2.59 -28.46
CA THR A 201 -24.41 3.04 -27.62
C THR A 201 -24.96 4.11 -26.68
N PRO A 202 -25.06 3.84 -25.37
CA PRO A 202 -25.62 4.80 -24.44
C PRO A 202 -24.74 6.05 -24.37
N PRO A 203 -25.33 7.25 -24.21
CA PRO A 203 -24.54 8.48 -24.07
C PRO A 203 -23.74 8.46 -22.76
N GLU A 204 -22.76 9.35 -22.66
CA GLU A 204 -22.03 9.57 -21.42
C GLU A 204 -22.99 10.08 -20.32
N ILE A 205 -22.96 9.43 -19.16
CA ILE A 205 -23.77 9.81 -17.99
C ILE A 205 -22.86 10.34 -16.89
N HIS A 206 -23.09 11.57 -16.46
CA HIS A 206 -22.41 12.16 -15.30
C HIS A 206 -23.08 11.78 -13.99
N LEU A 207 -22.35 11.93 -12.88
CA LEU A 207 -22.94 11.84 -11.55
C LEU A 207 -24.03 12.90 -11.37
N GLY A 208 -25.21 12.45 -10.94
CA GLY A 208 -26.40 13.28 -10.79
C GLY A 208 -27.42 13.08 -11.89
N GLU A 209 -27.01 12.52 -13.03
CA GLU A 209 -27.86 12.37 -14.22
C GLU A 209 -28.56 11.02 -14.29
N ARG A 210 -28.21 10.06 -13.42
CA ARG A 210 -28.85 8.73 -13.43
C ARG A 210 -30.33 8.81 -13.02
N PRO A 211 -31.19 7.90 -13.51
CA PRO A 211 -32.62 7.91 -13.20
C PRO A 211 -32.95 8.01 -11.70
N PHE A 212 -32.35 7.16 -10.85
CA PHE A 212 -32.58 7.26 -9.40
C PHE A 212 -32.07 8.57 -8.78
N GLU A 213 -30.96 9.15 -9.29
CA GLU A 213 -30.43 10.43 -8.80
C GLU A 213 -31.34 11.58 -9.17
N ILE A 214 -31.90 11.57 -10.39
CA ILE A 214 -32.91 12.54 -10.82
C ILE A 214 -34.16 12.44 -9.95
N ALA A 215 -34.65 11.22 -9.72
CA ALA A 215 -35.81 10.99 -8.84
C ALA A 215 -35.54 11.44 -7.40
N LEU A 216 -34.35 11.15 -6.87
CA LEU A 216 -33.92 11.57 -5.53
C LEU A 216 -33.78 13.11 -5.44
N ALA A 217 -33.20 13.75 -6.45
CA ALA A 217 -33.06 15.20 -6.52
C ALA A 217 -34.44 15.89 -6.57
N ARG A 218 -35.40 15.35 -7.32
CA ARG A 218 -36.79 15.85 -7.34
C ARG A 218 -37.44 15.78 -5.97
N ARG A 219 -37.28 14.65 -5.26
CA ARG A 219 -37.80 14.48 -3.89
C ARG A 219 -37.11 15.40 -2.88
N LEU A 220 -35.79 15.61 -3.03
CA LEU A 220 -35.05 16.56 -2.21
C LEU A 220 -35.55 18.00 -2.43
N ALA A 221 -35.73 18.41 -3.69
CA ALA A 221 -36.23 19.74 -4.04
C ALA A 221 -37.67 19.99 -3.55
N SER A 222 -38.52 18.95 -3.51
CA SER A 222 -39.88 19.04 -2.97
C SER A 222 -39.96 18.90 -1.44
N GLY A 223 -38.83 18.68 -0.75
CA GLY A 223 -38.79 18.40 0.69
C GLY A 223 -39.33 17.02 1.09
N ALA A 224 -39.59 16.12 0.13
CA ALA A 224 -40.10 14.77 0.36
C ALA A 224 -39.01 13.74 0.71
N ALA A 225 -37.75 14.15 0.70
CA ALA A 225 -36.61 13.37 1.16
C ALA A 225 -35.53 14.29 1.75
N GLN A 226 -34.75 13.76 2.68
CA GLN A 226 -33.49 14.35 3.15
C GLN A 226 -32.40 13.30 2.93
N THR A 227 -31.25 13.71 2.38
CA THR A 227 -30.15 12.79 2.08
C THR A 227 -28.82 13.55 2.02
N THR A 228 -27.73 12.87 2.35
CA THR A 228 -26.36 13.34 2.16
C THR A 228 -25.71 12.76 0.89
N TRP A 229 -26.43 11.95 0.10
CA TRP A 229 -25.93 11.27 -1.11
C TRP A 229 -25.09 12.18 -2.00
N PHE A 230 -25.66 13.30 -2.44
CA PHE A 230 -25.01 14.23 -3.37
C PHE A 230 -23.70 14.78 -2.81
N ALA A 231 -23.71 15.25 -1.56
CA ALA A 231 -22.52 15.78 -0.89
C ALA A 231 -21.47 14.70 -0.64
N ARG A 232 -21.87 13.50 -0.22
CA ARG A 232 -20.99 12.37 0.09
C ARG A 232 -20.28 11.81 -1.14
N HIS A 233 -20.96 11.83 -2.29
CA HIS A 233 -20.52 11.22 -3.53
C HIS A 233 -20.02 12.24 -4.57
N HIS A 234 -19.88 13.51 -4.19
CA HIS A 234 -19.49 14.60 -5.09
C HIS A 234 -20.34 14.65 -6.37
N SER A 235 -21.64 14.39 -6.21
CA SER A 235 -22.63 14.39 -7.28
C SER A 235 -23.45 15.67 -7.23
N THR A 236 -23.84 16.22 -8.39
CA THR A 236 -24.72 17.39 -8.46
C THR A 236 -26.18 16.96 -8.43
N PRO A 237 -27.06 17.54 -7.60
CA PRO A 237 -28.50 17.24 -7.65
C PRO A 237 -29.12 17.86 -8.91
N ILE A 238 -29.51 17.01 -9.86
CA ILE A 238 -30.12 17.42 -11.14
C ILE A 238 -31.56 16.91 -11.17
N THR A 239 -32.53 17.80 -11.39
CA THR A 239 -33.97 17.43 -11.38
C THR A 239 -34.57 17.23 -12.77
N ALA A 240 -33.92 17.75 -13.81
CA ALA A 240 -34.33 17.65 -15.20
C ALA A 240 -33.54 16.56 -15.93
N ILE A 241 -34.14 15.94 -16.94
CA ILE A 241 -33.40 15.04 -17.84
C ILE A 241 -32.42 15.90 -18.67
N PRO A 242 -31.13 15.52 -18.76
CA PRO A 242 -30.15 16.32 -19.48
C PRO A 242 -30.53 16.55 -20.95
N SER A 243 -30.54 17.81 -21.38
CA SER A 243 -30.93 18.21 -22.74
C SER A 243 -29.89 17.86 -23.81
N HIS A 244 -28.64 17.59 -23.41
CA HIS A 244 -27.55 17.24 -24.32
C HIS A 244 -27.58 15.77 -24.76
N TRP A 245 -28.38 14.92 -24.11
CA TRP A 245 -28.56 13.54 -24.54
C TRP A 245 -29.40 13.43 -25.80
N PRO A 246 -29.20 12.39 -26.63
CA PRO A 246 -30.07 12.06 -27.76
C PRO A 246 -31.56 11.95 -27.37
N ASP A 247 -32.45 12.33 -28.29
CA ASP A 247 -33.91 12.39 -28.05
C ASP A 247 -34.51 11.04 -27.61
N ASP A 248 -34.05 9.95 -28.21
CA ASP A 248 -34.42 8.58 -27.90
C ASP A 248 -33.99 8.18 -26.48
N TYR A 249 -32.77 8.52 -26.06
CA TYR A 249 -32.29 8.25 -24.72
C TYR A 249 -33.00 9.09 -23.64
N ARG A 250 -33.38 10.34 -23.95
CA ARG A 250 -34.23 11.15 -23.06
C ARG A 250 -35.61 10.51 -22.90
N ALA A 251 -36.26 10.09 -23.98
CA ALA A 251 -37.54 9.39 -23.93
C ALA A 251 -37.46 8.05 -23.18
N LEU A 252 -36.37 7.30 -23.33
CA LEU A 252 -36.09 6.10 -22.54
C LEU A 252 -35.99 6.43 -21.05
N THR A 253 -35.26 7.49 -20.71
CA THR A 253 -35.10 7.93 -19.32
C THR A 253 -36.42 8.39 -18.69
N GLU A 254 -37.30 9.06 -19.44
CA GLU A 254 -38.66 9.37 -18.99
C GLU A 254 -39.42 8.11 -18.60
N ARG A 255 -39.41 7.08 -19.48
CA ARG A 255 -40.03 5.79 -19.19
C ARG A 255 -39.42 5.09 -17.96
N ARG A 256 -38.11 5.20 -17.76
CA ARG A 256 -37.40 4.68 -16.57
C ARG A 256 -37.87 5.37 -15.29
N LEU A 257 -37.99 6.70 -15.31
CA LEU A 257 -38.50 7.48 -14.18
C LEU A 257 -39.96 7.15 -13.87
N ASP A 258 -40.79 6.98 -14.91
CA ASP A 258 -42.18 6.55 -14.76
C ASP A 258 -42.29 5.14 -14.18
N ALA A 259 -41.43 4.21 -14.62
CA ALA A 259 -41.36 2.87 -14.07
C ALA A 259 -40.96 2.89 -12.58
N ALA A 260 -39.97 3.69 -12.20
CA ALA A 260 -39.59 3.88 -10.79
C ALA A 260 -40.71 4.54 -9.97
N ALA A 261 -41.54 5.40 -10.58
CA ALA A 261 -42.67 6.02 -9.92
C ALA A 261 -43.87 5.07 -9.76
N THR A 262 -44.11 4.16 -10.70
CA THR A 262 -45.35 3.36 -10.77
C THR A 262 -45.19 1.90 -10.38
N ASN A 263 -44.04 1.28 -10.67
CA ASN A 263 -43.76 -0.12 -10.35
C ASN A 263 -43.07 -0.23 -8.97
N PRO A 264 -43.69 -0.85 -7.95
CA PRO A 264 -43.13 -0.92 -6.60
C PRO A 264 -41.81 -1.70 -6.53
N TRP A 265 -41.60 -2.68 -7.42
CA TRP A 265 -40.38 -3.49 -7.46
C TRP A 265 -39.20 -2.68 -8.02
N ILE A 266 -39.43 -1.94 -9.11
CA ILE A 266 -38.43 -1.04 -9.67
C ILE A 266 -38.12 0.09 -8.69
N ARG A 267 -39.14 0.68 -8.06
CA ARG A 267 -38.96 1.70 -7.03
C ARG A 267 -38.05 1.23 -5.91
N LEU A 268 -38.13 -0.03 -5.51
CA LEU A 268 -37.34 -0.60 -4.42
C LEU A 268 -35.85 -0.71 -4.80
N VAL A 269 -35.53 -1.18 -6.01
CA VAL A 269 -34.13 -1.39 -6.43
C VAL A 269 -33.47 -0.13 -6.99
N GLU A 270 -34.24 0.84 -7.50
CA GLU A 270 -33.78 2.18 -7.89
C GLU A 270 -33.67 3.12 -6.67
N GLN A 271 -33.01 2.66 -5.62
CA GLN A 271 -32.68 3.45 -4.42
C GLN A 271 -31.16 3.52 -4.20
N PRO A 272 -30.65 4.58 -3.54
CA PRO A 272 -29.23 4.74 -3.19
C PRO A 272 -28.56 3.52 -2.55
N GLU A 273 -29.32 2.71 -1.83
CA GLU A 273 -28.89 1.51 -1.13
C GLU A 273 -28.38 0.40 -2.06
N TYR A 274 -28.81 0.39 -3.31
CA TYR A 274 -28.54 -0.70 -4.24
C TYR A 274 -27.71 -0.25 -5.44
N LYS A 275 -27.74 1.04 -5.77
CA LYS A 275 -27.02 1.61 -6.91
C LYS A 275 -25.54 1.80 -6.60
N ARG A 276 -24.69 1.57 -7.61
CA ARG A 276 -23.24 1.78 -7.51
C ARG A 276 -22.91 3.25 -7.25
N ARG A 277 -22.00 3.53 -6.32
CA ARG A 277 -21.68 4.91 -5.88
C ARG A 277 -20.68 5.66 -6.75
N TRP A 278 -19.81 4.94 -7.46
CA TRP A 278 -18.73 5.52 -8.27
C TRP A 278 -17.74 6.42 -7.51
N ASN A 279 -17.66 6.30 -6.18
CA ASN A 279 -16.65 7.00 -5.39
C ASN A 279 -15.23 6.60 -5.82
N ARG A 280 -14.43 7.61 -6.16
CA ARG A 280 -13.02 7.47 -6.50
C ARG A 280 -12.23 8.55 -5.78
N GLU A 281 -10.97 8.23 -5.52
CA GLU A 281 -10.03 9.25 -5.07
C GLU A 281 -9.87 10.34 -6.15
N PRO A 282 -9.93 11.64 -5.77
CA PRO A 282 -9.73 12.74 -6.70
C PRO A 282 -8.45 12.61 -7.53
N TRP A 283 -8.50 13.06 -8.78
CA TRP A 283 -7.37 13.01 -9.70
C TRP A 283 -6.12 13.66 -9.11
N ASP A 284 -6.26 14.88 -8.57
CA ASP A 284 -5.12 15.66 -8.08
C ASP A 284 -4.41 14.98 -6.90
N SER A 285 -5.16 14.26 -6.03
CA SER A 285 -4.57 13.47 -4.94
C SER A 285 -3.78 12.26 -5.46
N ARG A 286 -4.33 11.53 -6.43
CA ARG A 286 -3.63 10.41 -7.09
C ARG A 286 -2.39 10.89 -7.84
N GLN A 287 -2.50 11.98 -8.59
CA GLN A 287 -1.38 12.58 -9.32
C GLN A 287 -0.29 13.03 -8.34
N ARG A 288 -0.64 13.76 -7.28
CA ARG A 288 0.34 14.22 -6.29
C ARG A 288 1.10 13.06 -5.65
N ARG A 289 0.39 11.99 -5.26
CA ARG A 289 1.01 10.78 -4.70
C ARG A 289 1.95 10.13 -5.71
N ALA A 290 1.50 9.93 -6.94
CA ALA A 290 2.30 9.28 -7.98
C ALA A 290 3.57 10.08 -8.32
N LEU A 291 3.48 11.42 -8.38
CA LEU A 291 4.65 12.30 -8.57
C LEU A 291 5.61 12.20 -7.38
N GLN A 292 5.10 12.19 -6.14
CA GLN A 292 5.91 12.05 -4.93
C GLN A 292 6.65 10.70 -4.92
N ASP A 293 5.94 9.60 -5.19
CA ASP A 293 6.49 8.25 -5.23
C ASP A 293 7.57 8.15 -6.31
N TRP A 294 7.33 8.70 -7.51
CA TRP A 294 8.33 8.74 -8.59
C TRP A 294 9.56 9.54 -8.19
N LEU A 295 9.40 10.70 -7.54
CA LEU A 295 10.54 11.51 -7.08
C LEU A 295 11.36 10.76 -6.03
N LEU A 296 10.70 10.07 -5.10
CA LEU A 296 11.36 9.23 -4.10
C LEU A 296 12.10 8.04 -4.76
N ASP A 297 11.49 7.35 -5.72
CA ASP A 297 12.12 6.28 -6.49
C ASP A 297 13.37 6.79 -7.23
N HIS A 298 13.28 7.97 -7.84
CA HIS A 298 14.40 8.59 -8.54
C HIS A 298 15.55 8.95 -7.59
N LEU A 299 15.23 9.58 -6.45
CA LEU A 299 16.23 9.92 -5.43
C LEU A 299 16.87 8.68 -4.81
N GLU A 300 16.08 7.62 -4.55
CA GLU A 300 16.57 6.35 -4.05
C GLU A 300 17.58 5.70 -5.02
N GLY A 301 17.26 5.69 -6.31
CA GLY A 301 18.15 5.15 -7.35
C GLY A 301 19.53 5.82 -7.42
N LEU A 302 19.63 7.10 -7.03
CA LEU A 302 20.89 7.86 -6.96
C LEU A 302 21.74 7.54 -5.70
N CYS A 303 21.18 6.76 -4.77
CA CYS A 303 21.79 6.38 -3.50
C CYS A 303 22.22 4.91 -3.41
N HIS A 304 21.99 4.08 -4.44
CA HIS A 304 22.27 2.64 -4.38
C HIS A 304 23.75 2.28 -4.18
N ALA A 305 24.68 3.20 -4.45
CA ALA A 305 26.09 2.98 -4.16
C ALA A 305 26.29 2.84 -2.63
N PRO A 306 27.20 1.95 -2.15
CA PRO A 306 27.48 1.73 -0.74
C PRO A 306 28.30 2.89 -0.14
N ALA A 307 27.76 4.10 -0.18
CA ALA A 307 28.39 5.32 0.27
C ALA A 307 27.36 6.25 0.91
N LEU A 308 27.83 7.11 1.82
CA LEU A 308 27.02 8.16 2.42
C LEU A 308 27.07 9.44 1.59
N LEU A 309 25.98 10.18 1.60
CA LEU A 309 25.82 11.45 0.89
C LEU A 309 25.06 12.44 1.77
N THR A 310 25.31 13.73 1.57
CA THR A 310 24.40 14.75 2.09
C THR A 310 23.18 14.88 1.18
N VAL A 311 22.05 15.33 1.73
CA VAL A 311 20.86 15.66 0.93
C VAL A 311 21.19 16.72 -0.13
N ALA A 312 22.09 17.66 0.14
CA ALA A 312 22.54 18.62 -0.87
C ALA A 312 23.28 17.96 -2.04
N GLN A 313 24.17 16.98 -1.77
CA GLN A 313 24.82 16.19 -2.83
C GLN A 313 23.81 15.37 -3.63
N LEU A 314 22.82 14.79 -2.96
CA LEU A 314 21.75 14.06 -3.63
C LEU A 314 20.91 14.98 -4.53
N ALA A 315 20.52 16.15 -4.03
CA ALA A 315 19.81 17.16 -4.80
C ALA A 315 20.62 17.64 -6.02
N GLU A 316 21.93 17.83 -5.85
CA GLU A 316 22.82 18.20 -6.96
C GLU A 316 22.88 17.09 -8.03
N ARG A 317 22.91 15.81 -7.64
CA ARG A 317 22.84 14.71 -8.62
C ARG A 317 21.50 14.71 -9.35
N ALA A 318 20.40 14.81 -8.60
CA ALA A 318 19.05 14.75 -9.16
C ALA A 318 18.76 15.90 -10.12
N ARG A 319 19.27 17.11 -9.85
CA ARG A 319 18.91 18.29 -10.64
C ARG A 319 19.41 18.24 -12.10
N HIS A 320 20.39 17.39 -12.41
CA HIS A 320 20.88 17.17 -13.78
C HIS A 320 19.94 16.32 -14.64
N SER A 321 18.95 15.65 -14.03
CA SER A 321 17.95 14.86 -14.73
C SER A 321 16.79 15.75 -15.21
N GLU A 322 16.61 15.83 -16.53
CA GLU A 322 15.46 16.53 -17.13
C GLU A 322 14.13 15.94 -16.64
N ALA A 323 14.08 14.61 -16.49
CA ALA A 323 12.93 13.90 -15.94
C ALA A 323 12.63 14.35 -14.50
N PHE A 324 13.66 14.49 -13.66
CA PHE A 324 13.49 14.99 -12.30
C PHE A 324 12.97 16.42 -12.28
N GLN A 325 13.54 17.32 -13.10
CA GLN A 325 13.08 18.70 -13.20
C GLN A 325 11.60 18.79 -13.53
N GLN A 326 11.16 18.01 -14.53
CA GLN A 326 9.77 18.05 -14.97
C GLN A 326 8.79 17.53 -13.90
N VAL A 327 9.11 16.39 -13.27
CA VAL A 327 8.25 15.80 -12.24
C VAL A 327 8.22 16.69 -10.99
N ALA A 328 9.36 17.26 -10.61
CA ALA A 328 9.47 18.16 -9.48
C ALA A 328 8.68 19.46 -9.70
N ALA A 329 8.71 20.03 -10.91
CA ALA A 329 7.90 21.20 -11.25
C ALA A 329 6.39 20.92 -11.14
N LEU A 330 5.94 19.76 -11.62
CA LEU A 330 4.55 19.32 -11.49
C LEU A 330 4.13 19.06 -10.04
N TYR A 331 5.03 18.48 -9.23
CA TYR A 331 4.77 18.18 -7.82
C TYR A 331 4.71 19.45 -6.96
N SER A 332 5.61 20.40 -7.22
CA SER A 332 5.69 21.68 -6.51
C SER A 332 4.65 22.70 -7.01
N GLY A 333 4.16 22.53 -8.24
CA GLY A 333 3.29 23.48 -8.92
C GLY A 333 4.02 24.71 -9.46
N SER A 334 5.35 24.65 -9.60
CA SER A 334 6.18 25.77 -10.09
C SER A 334 7.46 25.28 -10.77
N ASP A 335 7.85 25.94 -11.86
CA ASP A 335 9.10 25.70 -12.58
C ASP A 335 10.33 26.28 -11.84
N THR A 336 10.12 27.12 -10.82
CA THR A 336 11.21 27.79 -10.08
C THR A 336 11.40 27.21 -8.68
N PHE A 337 11.41 25.88 -8.55
CA PHE A 337 11.58 25.21 -7.26
C PHE A 337 13.05 25.09 -6.84
N ASP A 338 13.29 25.00 -5.54
CA ASP A 338 14.62 24.69 -4.99
C ASP A 338 14.77 23.17 -4.82
N ALA A 339 15.62 22.56 -5.65
CA ALA A 339 15.88 21.11 -5.64
C ALA A 339 16.42 20.61 -4.28
N ARG A 340 17.21 21.41 -3.57
CA ARG A 340 17.75 21.06 -2.24
C ARG A 340 16.65 21.03 -1.20
N THR A 341 15.79 22.04 -1.22
CA THR A 341 14.63 22.11 -0.31
C THR A 341 13.68 20.94 -0.57
N LEU A 342 13.33 20.69 -1.83
CA LEU A 342 12.45 19.58 -2.22
C LEU A 342 13.03 18.21 -1.82
N ALA A 343 14.30 17.94 -2.14
CA ALA A 343 14.94 16.69 -1.76
C ALA A 343 14.98 16.51 -0.23
N GLY A 344 15.21 17.59 0.52
CA GLY A 344 15.18 17.57 1.98
C GLY A 344 13.81 17.21 2.56
N GLU A 345 12.73 17.76 2.00
CA GLU A 345 11.36 17.44 2.41
C GLU A 345 10.99 15.98 2.11
N LEU A 346 11.31 15.50 0.90
CA LEU A 346 11.08 14.12 0.48
C LEU A 346 11.88 13.12 1.32
N VAL A 347 13.18 13.36 1.51
CA VAL A 347 14.02 12.50 2.36
C VAL A 347 13.53 12.53 3.81
N ALA A 348 13.06 13.67 4.33
CA ALA A 348 12.57 13.77 5.70
C ALA A 348 11.32 12.91 5.97
N SER A 349 10.48 12.65 4.95
CA SER A 349 9.32 11.75 5.08
C SER A 349 9.69 10.27 5.03
N ASP A 350 10.79 9.92 4.37
CA ASP A 350 11.16 8.55 3.99
C ASP A 350 12.52 8.09 4.55
N GLN A 351 13.03 8.78 5.58
CA GLN A 351 14.24 8.41 6.30
C GLN A 351 14.00 7.99 7.74
N VAL A 352 14.82 7.05 8.23
CA VAL A 352 14.91 6.70 9.64
C VAL A 352 16.37 6.72 10.12
N PRO A 353 16.70 7.33 11.28
CA PRO A 353 18.06 7.32 11.81
C PRO A 353 18.58 5.91 12.10
N GLN A 354 19.87 5.68 11.79
CA GLN A 354 20.56 4.43 12.15
C GLN A 354 20.58 4.25 13.67
N MET A 355 21.03 5.29 14.40
CA MET A 355 21.16 5.24 15.86
C MET A 355 19.80 5.21 16.55
N ALA A 356 19.56 4.20 17.38
CA ALA A 356 18.31 4.00 18.09
C ALA A 356 17.93 5.20 18.97
N ALA A 357 18.90 5.84 19.63
CA ALA A 357 18.65 7.03 20.46
C ALA A 357 18.19 8.26 19.65
N ALA A 358 18.45 8.30 18.33
CA ALA A 358 17.95 9.32 17.40
C ALA A 358 16.59 8.95 16.78
N ARG A 359 16.18 7.69 16.86
CA ARG A 359 14.87 7.18 16.43
C ARG A 359 13.84 7.24 17.55
N TYR A 360 14.20 6.75 18.73
CA TYR A 360 13.32 6.60 19.89
C TYR A 360 13.48 7.72 20.91
N LYS A 361 12.41 7.97 21.66
CA LYS A 361 12.45 8.81 22.86
C LYS A 361 13.13 8.06 24.02
N PRO A 362 13.67 8.78 25.01
CA PRO A 362 14.36 8.16 26.15
C PRO A 362 13.55 7.07 26.88
N ASN A 363 12.24 7.27 27.06
CA ASN A 363 11.34 6.32 27.72
C ASN A 363 11.13 5.01 26.95
N ALA A 364 11.47 4.97 25.66
CA ALA A 364 11.34 3.79 24.81
C ALA A 364 12.67 3.03 24.65
N MET A 365 13.78 3.54 25.19
CA MET A 365 15.07 2.87 25.10
C MET A 365 15.09 1.53 25.85
N SER A 366 14.35 1.39 26.96
CA SER A 366 14.21 0.11 27.65
C SER A 366 13.53 -0.96 26.78
N LYS A 367 12.55 -0.56 25.94
CA LYS A 367 11.93 -1.46 24.96
C LYS A 367 12.95 -1.89 23.91
N PHE A 368 13.75 -0.96 23.40
CA PHE A 368 14.83 -1.28 22.46
C PHE A 368 15.83 -2.28 23.04
N ARG A 369 16.25 -2.11 24.30
CA ARG A 369 17.12 -3.08 24.98
C ARG A 369 16.46 -4.45 25.15
N ALA A 370 15.18 -4.50 25.51
CA ALA A 370 14.44 -5.77 25.58
C ALA A 370 14.36 -6.50 24.23
N TRP A 371 14.22 -5.75 23.12
CA TRP A 371 14.30 -6.30 21.77
C TRP A 371 15.70 -6.85 21.45
N GLN A 372 16.76 -6.11 21.79
CA GLN A 372 18.14 -6.58 21.59
C GLN A 372 18.42 -7.87 22.36
N GLU A 373 18.02 -7.94 23.63
CA GLU A 373 18.16 -9.13 24.47
C GLU A 373 17.39 -10.33 23.89
N THR A 374 16.17 -10.10 23.40
CA THR A 374 15.37 -11.14 22.73
C THR A 374 16.13 -11.68 21.50
N TRP A 375 16.65 -10.80 20.65
CA TRP A 375 17.41 -11.21 19.46
C TRP A 375 18.73 -11.90 19.81
N GLU A 376 19.40 -11.50 20.88
CA GLU A 376 20.60 -12.18 21.37
C GLU A 376 20.31 -13.61 21.80
N ARG A 377 19.22 -13.83 22.54
CA ARG A 377 18.77 -15.18 22.92
C ARG A 377 18.36 -16.02 21.71
N GLN A 378 17.66 -15.42 20.75
CA GLN A 378 17.29 -16.10 19.50
C GLN A 378 18.51 -16.48 18.66
N ARG A 379 19.53 -15.60 18.58
CA ARG A 379 20.81 -15.92 17.93
C ARG A 379 21.53 -17.07 18.61
N ALA A 380 21.53 -17.11 19.94
CA ALA A 380 22.12 -18.23 20.68
C ALA A 380 21.38 -19.54 20.39
N GLU A 381 20.04 -19.48 20.26
CA GLU A 381 19.22 -20.62 19.86
C GLU A 381 19.56 -21.08 18.43
N ASP A 382 19.61 -20.15 17.48
CA ASP A 382 19.98 -20.43 16.08
C ASP A 382 21.38 -21.05 15.97
N ALA A 383 22.34 -20.59 16.80
CA ALA A 383 23.70 -21.14 16.82
C ALA A 383 23.73 -22.59 17.35
N ILE A 384 22.88 -22.94 18.30
CA ILE A 384 22.73 -24.33 18.77
C ILE A 384 22.05 -25.17 17.67
N ASP A 385 21.00 -24.66 17.06
CA ASP A 385 20.26 -25.37 16.01
C ASP A 385 21.13 -25.62 14.76
N ALA A 386 22.01 -24.67 14.40
CA ALA A 386 22.97 -24.84 13.31
C ALA A 386 23.91 -26.04 13.51
N ARG A 387 24.23 -26.40 14.75
CA ARG A 387 25.08 -27.57 15.07
C ARG A 387 24.40 -28.90 14.75
N THR A 388 23.06 -28.92 14.66
CA THR A 388 22.31 -30.12 14.26
C THR A 388 22.43 -30.42 12.77
N ALA A 389 22.78 -29.42 11.96
CA ALA A 389 23.01 -29.55 10.52
C ALA A 389 24.46 -29.94 10.17
N LEU A 390 25.38 -29.96 11.14
CA LEU A 390 26.76 -30.42 10.94
C LEU A 390 26.79 -31.92 10.65
N ALA A 391 27.86 -32.39 10.00
CA ALA A 391 28.06 -33.82 9.77
C ALA A 391 28.18 -34.57 11.12
N PRO A 392 27.64 -35.80 11.27
CA PRO A 392 27.74 -36.55 12.53
C PRO A 392 29.16 -36.83 13.01
N SER A 393 30.15 -36.75 12.12
CA SER A 393 31.58 -36.87 12.44
C SER A 393 32.20 -35.58 12.98
N ASP A 394 31.51 -34.44 12.87
CA ASP A 394 31.98 -33.16 13.40
C ASP A 394 31.92 -33.18 14.93
N PRO A 395 33.02 -32.86 15.65
CA PRO A 395 33.03 -32.81 17.11
C PRO A 395 32.00 -31.85 17.72
N ALA A 396 31.56 -30.84 16.96
CA ALA A 396 30.56 -29.88 17.39
C ALA A 396 29.11 -30.32 17.09
N HIS A 397 28.89 -31.42 16.36
CA HIS A 397 27.55 -31.90 16.01
C HIS A 397 26.70 -32.19 17.26
N LEU A 398 25.42 -31.83 17.19
CA LEU A 398 24.43 -32.14 18.21
C LEU A 398 23.26 -32.89 17.58
N THR A 399 22.78 -33.94 18.25
CA THR A 399 21.46 -34.51 17.93
C THR A 399 20.34 -33.53 18.31
N GLN A 400 19.14 -33.70 17.75
CA GLN A 400 17.99 -32.83 18.07
C GLN A 400 17.66 -32.81 19.56
N ASP A 401 17.77 -33.95 20.26
CA ASP A 401 17.51 -34.04 21.69
C ASP A 401 18.58 -33.32 22.52
N GLN A 402 19.86 -33.44 22.13
CA GLN A 402 20.95 -32.70 22.75
C GLN A 402 20.82 -31.20 22.54
N ALA A 403 20.45 -30.75 21.33
CA ALA A 403 20.18 -29.35 21.05
C ALA A 403 19.01 -28.83 21.91
N ARG A 404 17.90 -29.59 22.00
CA ARG A 404 16.75 -29.22 22.85
C ARG A 404 17.14 -29.09 24.32
N ALA A 405 17.89 -30.04 24.86
CA ALA A 405 18.37 -30.00 26.24
C ALA A 405 19.29 -28.79 26.48
N LEU A 406 20.23 -28.53 25.57
CA LEU A 406 21.16 -27.42 25.66
C LEU A 406 20.46 -26.06 25.59
N LYS A 407 19.44 -25.92 24.74
CA LYS A 407 18.62 -24.69 24.68
C LYS A 407 17.84 -24.47 25.98
N ALA A 408 17.25 -25.52 26.54
CA ALA A 408 16.54 -25.45 27.82
C ALA A 408 17.49 -25.06 28.97
N GLU A 409 18.73 -25.55 28.97
CA GLU A 409 19.74 -25.27 29.99
C GLU A 409 20.36 -23.86 29.86
N GLN A 410 20.78 -23.48 28.65
CA GLN A 410 21.59 -22.26 28.44
C GLN A 410 20.77 -21.01 28.09
N ILE A 411 19.60 -21.16 27.47
CA ILE A 411 18.80 -20.03 26.96
C ILE A 411 17.52 -19.86 27.76
N GLY A 412 16.85 -20.98 28.07
CA GLY A 412 15.56 -20.97 28.75
C GLY A 412 14.44 -20.37 27.89
N GLU A 413 13.42 -19.81 28.55
CA GLU A 413 12.30 -19.16 27.86
C GLU A 413 12.73 -17.78 27.33
N ILE A 414 12.46 -17.53 26.04
CA ILE A 414 12.71 -16.24 25.40
C ILE A 414 11.45 -15.36 25.56
N PRO A 415 11.50 -14.28 26.34
CA PRO A 415 10.33 -13.43 26.55
C PRO A 415 9.94 -12.71 25.26
N LEU A 416 8.63 -12.48 25.07
CA LEU A 416 8.14 -11.64 23.97
C LEU A 416 8.46 -10.17 24.27
N PRO A 417 9.18 -9.46 23.37
CA PRO A 417 9.54 -8.08 23.61
C PRO A 417 8.31 -7.15 23.50
N PRO A 418 8.32 -6.02 24.23
CA PRO A 418 7.20 -5.08 24.22
C PRO A 418 7.02 -4.44 22.84
N LYS A 419 5.75 -4.30 22.41
CA LYS A 419 5.41 -3.62 21.15
C LYS A 419 5.64 -2.11 21.27
N TYR A 420 6.04 -1.50 20.16
CA TYR A 420 6.14 -0.05 20.04
C TYR A 420 4.78 0.60 19.76
N ALA A 421 4.68 1.88 20.10
CA ALA A 421 3.58 2.78 19.79
C ALA A 421 4.13 4.10 19.21
N ALA A 422 3.25 4.90 18.58
CA ALA A 422 3.65 6.20 18.03
C ALA A 422 4.31 7.13 19.06
N SER A 423 3.93 7.02 20.34
CA SER A 423 4.51 7.80 21.44
C SER A 423 5.97 7.47 21.73
N ASP A 424 6.47 6.29 21.34
CA ASP A 424 7.84 5.83 21.56
C ASP A 424 8.84 6.48 20.58
N PHE A 425 8.38 6.92 19.41
CA PHE A 425 9.23 7.48 18.35
C PHE A 425 9.38 9.00 18.50
N ARG A 426 10.53 9.53 18.08
CA ARG A 426 10.80 10.98 18.09
C ARG A 426 10.01 11.74 17.04
N LYS A 427 9.70 11.13 15.89
CA LYS A 427 8.92 11.73 14.80
C LYS A 427 7.78 10.81 14.35
N PRO A 428 6.62 11.38 13.94
CA PRO A 428 5.53 10.60 13.37
C PRO A 428 5.93 9.82 12.11
N SER A 429 6.80 10.38 11.25
CA SER A 429 7.29 9.70 10.05
C SER A 429 8.01 8.40 10.39
N PHE A 430 8.85 8.40 11.44
CA PHE A 430 9.54 7.17 11.88
C PHE A 430 8.57 6.08 12.30
N TRP A 431 7.50 6.44 13.02
CA TRP A 431 6.44 5.48 13.36
C TRP A 431 5.75 4.93 12.11
N GLY A 432 5.43 5.79 11.14
CA GLY A 432 4.84 5.37 9.86
C GLY A 432 5.70 4.35 9.11
N LEU A 433 7.02 4.52 9.16
CA LEU A 433 8.00 3.67 8.47
C LEU A 433 8.38 2.40 9.26
N ARG A 434 8.07 2.31 10.56
CA ARG A 434 8.55 1.22 11.44
C ARG A 434 7.44 0.40 12.10
N GLY A 435 6.36 1.05 12.52
CA GLY A 435 5.21 0.42 13.14
C GLY A 435 5.51 -0.33 14.45
N LYS A 436 4.57 -1.20 14.87
CA LYS A 436 4.56 -1.86 16.20
C LYS A 436 5.75 -2.79 16.47
N LEU A 437 6.39 -3.28 15.42
CA LEU A 437 7.46 -4.28 15.46
C LEU A 437 8.80 -3.73 14.96
N ASP A 438 8.89 -2.42 14.74
CA ASP A 438 10.07 -1.74 14.18
C ASP A 438 10.59 -2.27 12.83
N VAL A 439 9.69 -2.81 12.00
CA VAL A 439 10.06 -3.38 10.69
C VAL A 439 10.43 -2.23 9.75
N PRO A 440 11.67 -2.19 9.20
CA PRO A 440 12.10 -1.14 8.28
C PRO A 440 11.23 -1.04 7.03
N LYS A 441 10.83 0.18 6.65
CA LYS A 441 10.14 0.51 5.39
C LYS A 441 10.61 1.83 4.78
N GLU A 442 11.61 2.45 5.38
CA GLU A 442 12.25 3.65 4.88
C GLU A 442 13.09 3.36 3.64
N ARG A 443 13.24 4.37 2.77
CA ARG A 443 14.11 4.31 1.59
C ARG A 443 15.55 4.70 1.94
N PHE A 444 15.70 5.55 2.96
CA PHE A 444 16.99 6.08 3.40
C PHE A 444 17.21 5.81 4.89
N PHE A 445 18.41 5.38 5.28
CA PHE A 445 18.83 5.55 6.66
C PHE A 445 19.58 6.88 6.80
N SER A 446 19.56 7.46 7.99
CA SER A 446 20.23 8.75 8.24
C SER A 446 21.15 8.77 9.45
N LEU A 447 22.05 9.74 9.45
CA LEU A 447 23.03 9.99 10.50
C LEU A 447 22.93 11.47 10.96
N PRO A 448 21.85 11.84 11.68
CA PRO A 448 21.67 13.21 12.16
C PRO A 448 22.81 13.62 13.10
N GLY A 449 23.34 14.83 12.93
CA GLY A 449 24.50 15.33 13.66
C GLY A 449 25.84 14.97 13.02
N CYS A 450 25.83 14.27 11.89
CA CYS A 450 27.04 13.88 11.13
C CYS A 450 27.24 14.75 9.87
N GLU A 451 26.65 15.94 9.82
CA GLU A 451 26.71 16.86 8.68
C GLU A 451 28.10 17.52 8.54
N ARG A 452 28.50 17.81 7.30
CA ARG A 452 29.82 18.37 6.97
C ARG A 452 29.90 19.87 7.33
N PRO A 453 31.08 20.41 7.68
CA PRO A 453 31.24 21.87 7.74
C PRO A 453 30.84 22.52 6.40
N GLY A 454 29.97 23.54 6.45
CA GLY A 454 29.47 24.23 5.24
C GLY A 454 28.25 23.58 4.57
N ASP A 455 27.85 22.37 4.97
CA ASP A 455 26.63 21.71 4.51
C ASP A 455 25.85 21.15 5.70
N THR A 456 24.76 21.83 6.07
CA THR A 456 23.91 21.46 7.20
C THR A 456 22.81 20.47 6.83
N THR A 457 22.82 19.96 5.60
CA THR A 457 21.81 19.00 5.15
C THR A 457 22.12 17.58 5.64
N LEU A 458 21.06 16.82 5.91
CA LEU A 458 21.14 15.51 6.55
C LEU A 458 22.05 14.54 5.77
N VAL A 459 22.89 13.80 6.49
CA VAL A 459 23.65 12.68 5.91
C VAL A 459 22.78 11.44 5.86
N ILE A 460 22.74 10.82 4.70
CA ILE A 460 21.91 9.67 4.39
C ILE A 460 22.70 8.59 3.64
N GLY A 461 22.19 7.37 3.70
CA GLY A 461 22.56 6.27 2.81
C GLY A 461 21.33 5.47 2.42
N TRP A 462 21.46 4.61 1.40
CA TRP A 462 20.34 3.78 0.96
C TRP A 462 19.99 2.72 2.01
N ALA A 463 18.71 2.60 2.35
CA ALA A 463 18.25 1.65 3.36
C ALA A 463 18.38 0.19 2.90
N GLY A 464 18.46 -0.06 1.58
CA GLY A 464 18.66 -1.39 1.01
C GLY A 464 20.09 -1.94 1.11
N LEU A 465 21.07 -1.16 1.61
CA LEU A 465 22.40 -1.68 1.92
C LEU A 465 22.33 -2.75 3.01
N ASP A 466 23.07 -3.84 2.81
CA ASP A 466 23.26 -4.84 3.85
C ASP A 466 24.07 -4.26 5.03
N HIS A 467 24.21 -5.04 6.11
CA HIS A 467 24.85 -4.57 7.34
C HIS A 467 26.32 -4.24 7.12
N LEU A 468 27.02 -5.01 6.29
CA LEU A 468 28.43 -4.81 5.97
C LEU A 468 28.66 -3.57 5.12
N GLN A 469 27.92 -3.42 4.02
CA GLN A 469 27.95 -2.25 3.16
C GLN A 469 27.63 -0.97 3.95
N ARG A 470 26.66 -1.04 4.86
CA ARG A 470 26.33 0.08 5.75
C ARG A 470 27.47 0.41 6.71
N ALA A 471 28.10 -0.60 7.31
CA ALA A 471 29.25 -0.41 8.19
C ALA A 471 30.45 0.20 7.44
N GLN A 472 30.75 -0.30 6.24
CA GLN A 472 31.77 0.26 5.34
C GLN A 472 31.50 1.73 5.03
N ALA A 473 30.28 2.08 4.63
CA ALA A 473 29.91 3.46 4.30
C ALA A 473 30.04 4.41 5.52
N ILE A 474 29.63 3.96 6.71
CA ILE A 474 29.75 4.74 7.95
C ILE A 474 31.22 4.88 8.36
N ALA A 475 32.03 3.81 8.28
CA ALA A 475 33.45 3.84 8.63
C ALA A 475 34.25 4.73 7.67
N ALA A 476 33.97 4.67 6.36
CA ALA A 476 34.60 5.55 5.38
C ALA A 476 34.30 7.03 5.67
N TRP A 477 33.04 7.35 5.98
CA TRP A 477 32.66 8.72 6.36
C TRP A 477 33.33 9.15 7.67
N TYR A 478 33.37 8.27 8.65
CA TYR A 478 34.06 8.49 9.93
C TYR A 478 35.53 8.86 9.72
N LEU A 479 36.27 8.06 8.95
CA LEU A 479 37.70 8.29 8.68
C LEU A 479 37.91 9.61 7.93
N GLU A 480 37.09 9.89 6.91
CA GLU A 480 37.16 11.17 6.19
C GLU A 480 36.93 12.36 7.13
N ARG A 481 35.94 12.28 8.04
CA ARG A 481 35.66 13.35 9.02
C ARG A 481 36.76 13.49 10.08
N LYS A 482 37.35 12.38 10.53
CA LYS A 482 38.43 12.38 11.51
C LYS A 482 39.70 12.97 10.93
N GLU A 483 40.10 12.50 9.74
CA GLU A 483 41.40 12.82 9.14
C GLU A 483 41.40 14.15 8.39
N GLN A 484 40.33 14.48 7.66
CA GLN A 484 40.29 15.69 6.81
C GLN A 484 39.68 16.90 7.53
N ASP A 485 38.60 16.69 8.28
CA ASP A 485 37.90 17.79 8.97
C ASP A 485 38.35 17.98 10.43
N GLY A 486 39.18 17.07 10.96
CA GLY A 486 39.68 17.12 12.34
C GLY A 486 38.57 17.06 13.40
N TRP A 487 37.53 16.24 13.17
CA TRP A 487 36.42 16.13 14.13
C TRP A 487 36.88 15.58 15.49
N ASP A 488 36.37 16.18 16.55
CA ASP A 488 36.59 15.72 17.91
C ASP A 488 35.74 14.49 18.26
N ALA A 489 36.00 13.90 19.44
CA ALA A 489 35.26 12.75 19.95
C ALA A 489 33.74 13.01 20.02
N THR A 490 33.30 14.24 20.31
CA THR A 490 31.88 14.58 20.43
C THR A 490 31.17 14.47 19.08
N ARG A 491 31.80 14.98 18.01
CA ARG A 491 31.24 14.93 16.65
C ARG A 491 31.37 13.54 16.03
N LEU A 492 32.39 12.78 16.38
CA LEU A 492 32.60 11.40 15.92
C LEU A 492 31.71 10.37 16.63
N MET A 493 31.28 10.66 17.85
CA MET A 493 30.45 9.78 18.69
C MET A 493 29.23 9.17 17.98
N PRO A 494 28.38 9.92 17.25
CA PRO A 494 27.19 9.35 16.63
C PRO A 494 27.50 8.26 15.59
N LEU A 495 28.63 8.39 14.88
CA LEU A 495 29.09 7.39 13.90
C LEU A 495 29.59 6.11 14.60
N LEU A 496 30.29 6.24 15.72
CA LEU A 496 30.71 5.09 16.54
C LEU A 496 29.51 4.35 17.14
N VAL A 497 28.47 5.08 17.58
CA VAL A 497 27.20 4.48 18.02
C VAL A 497 26.54 3.72 16.87
N ALA A 498 26.48 4.31 15.68
CA ALA A 498 25.91 3.68 14.50
C ALA A 498 26.63 2.37 14.13
N LEU A 499 27.96 2.33 14.20
CA LEU A 499 28.77 1.11 13.98
C LEU A 499 28.57 0.07 15.09
N ALA A 500 28.49 0.50 16.34
CA ALA A 500 28.25 -0.39 17.47
C ALA A 500 26.89 -1.09 17.37
N GLU A 501 25.85 -0.38 16.94
CA GLU A 501 24.52 -0.97 16.73
C GLU A 501 24.46 -1.95 15.54
N LEU A 502 25.41 -1.86 14.59
CA LEU A 502 25.55 -2.83 13.49
C LEU A 502 26.34 -4.08 13.88
N SER A 503 27.22 -3.99 14.88
CA SER A 503 28.17 -5.05 15.24
C SER A 503 27.54 -6.44 15.46
N PRO A 504 26.39 -6.60 16.15
CA PRO A 504 25.76 -7.91 16.32
C PRO A 504 25.36 -8.57 14.99
N TRP A 505 24.92 -7.77 14.03
CA TRP A 505 24.49 -8.23 12.71
C TRP A 505 25.67 -8.58 11.80
N LEU A 506 26.75 -7.81 11.88
CA LEU A 506 28.01 -8.13 11.20
C LEU A 506 28.56 -9.48 11.69
N LYS A 507 28.55 -9.70 13.01
CA LYS A 507 28.97 -10.98 13.59
C LYS A 507 28.10 -12.15 13.16
N GLN A 508 26.78 -11.92 13.06
CA GLN A 508 25.83 -12.97 12.70
C GLN A 508 25.92 -13.36 11.22
N TRP A 509 26.02 -12.38 10.31
CA TRP A 509 25.83 -12.62 8.88
C TRP A 509 27.07 -12.38 8.01
N HIS A 510 28.08 -11.68 8.52
CA HIS A 510 29.24 -11.22 7.74
C HIS A 510 30.58 -11.55 8.45
N ASN A 511 30.64 -12.64 9.23
CA ASN A 511 31.84 -13.02 9.99
C ASN A 511 32.50 -14.34 9.51
N ALA A 512 32.06 -14.86 8.36
CA ALA A 512 32.85 -15.84 7.63
C ALA A 512 34.15 -15.17 7.14
N LEU A 513 35.17 -15.98 6.81
CA LEU A 513 36.37 -15.46 6.15
C LEU A 513 35.96 -14.87 4.81
N ASP A 514 36.17 -13.56 4.68
CA ASP A 514 35.90 -12.85 3.45
C ASP A 514 36.92 -13.27 2.37
N PRO A 515 36.47 -13.64 1.16
CA PRO A 515 37.37 -14.14 0.11
C PRO A 515 38.28 -13.06 -0.49
N GLU A 516 37.92 -11.78 -0.38
CA GLU A 516 38.69 -10.66 -0.91
C GLU A 516 39.74 -10.18 0.10
N PHE A 517 39.34 -10.02 1.37
CA PHE A 517 40.22 -9.49 2.42
C PHE A 517 40.95 -10.56 3.23
N GLY A 518 40.46 -11.81 3.22
CA GLY A 518 40.98 -12.89 4.06
C GLY A 518 40.69 -12.72 5.55
N GLU A 519 39.76 -11.82 5.90
CA GLU A 519 39.44 -11.43 7.27
C GLU A 519 37.99 -11.76 7.62
N ARG A 520 37.70 -11.88 8.93
CA ARG A 520 36.33 -12.00 9.44
C ARG A 520 35.79 -10.60 9.68
N LEU A 521 34.96 -10.10 8.76
CA LEU A 521 34.62 -8.67 8.74
C LEU A 521 33.82 -8.20 9.97
N GLY A 522 33.04 -9.07 10.60
CA GLY A 522 32.41 -8.77 11.90
C GLY A 522 33.41 -8.52 13.02
N ASP A 523 34.46 -9.34 13.10
CA ASP A 523 35.54 -9.19 14.07
C ASP A 523 36.43 -7.98 13.74
N TYR A 524 36.70 -7.75 12.44
CA TYR A 524 37.43 -6.58 11.96
C TYR A 524 36.77 -5.28 12.40
N TYR A 525 35.47 -5.10 12.13
CA TYR A 525 34.77 -3.86 12.50
C TYR A 525 34.59 -3.69 14.00
N GLU A 526 34.48 -4.76 14.79
CA GLU A 526 34.53 -4.65 16.24
C GLU A 526 35.92 -4.22 16.73
N GLY A 527 36.99 -4.77 16.14
CA GLY A 527 38.37 -4.35 16.40
C GLY A 527 38.61 -2.88 16.06
N PHE A 528 38.16 -2.44 14.89
CA PHE A 528 38.16 -1.04 14.47
C PHE A 528 37.45 -0.14 15.50
N LEU A 529 36.24 -0.51 15.92
CA LEU A 529 35.49 0.25 16.93
C LEU A 529 36.24 0.34 18.25
N HIS A 530 36.84 -0.75 18.74
CA HIS A 530 37.61 -0.75 19.99
C HIS A 530 38.87 0.12 19.91
N GLU A 531 39.59 0.07 18.80
CA GLU A 531 40.78 0.89 18.60
C GLU A 531 40.43 2.39 18.53
N GLU A 532 39.36 2.75 17.84
CA GLU A 532 38.89 4.14 17.79
C GLU A 532 38.41 4.66 19.14
N LEU A 533 37.69 3.85 19.92
CA LEU A 533 37.32 4.19 21.30
C LEU A 533 38.58 4.42 22.16
N ARG A 534 39.60 3.58 22.02
CA ARG A 534 40.87 3.71 22.75
C ARG A 534 41.60 5.00 22.39
N GLN A 535 41.69 5.34 21.10
CA GLN A 535 42.33 6.57 20.63
C GLN A 535 41.62 7.84 21.08
N LEU A 536 40.29 7.79 21.21
CA LEU A 536 39.47 8.91 21.68
C LEU A 536 39.27 8.94 23.20
N GLU A 537 39.90 8.02 23.94
CA GLU A 537 39.77 7.88 25.40
C GLU A 537 38.31 7.67 25.87
N LEU A 538 37.53 6.91 25.09
CA LEU A 538 36.12 6.64 25.34
C LEU A 538 35.90 5.21 25.87
N ALA A 539 34.96 5.07 26.81
CA ALA A 539 34.47 3.77 27.25
C ALA A 539 33.35 3.26 26.34
N ARG A 540 33.25 1.94 26.15
CA ARG A 540 32.18 1.32 25.34
C ARG A 540 30.77 1.65 25.88
N ASP A 541 30.62 1.78 27.19
CA ASP A 541 29.35 2.14 27.84
C ASP A 541 28.88 3.57 27.50
N THR A 542 29.80 4.45 27.11
CA THR A 542 29.46 5.79 26.61
C THR A 542 28.62 5.72 25.34
N LEU A 543 28.85 4.71 24.48
CA LEU A 543 28.02 4.49 23.28
C LEU A 543 26.58 4.12 23.64
N GLN A 544 26.38 3.36 24.72
CA GLN A 544 25.05 2.89 25.13
C GLN A 544 24.19 3.99 25.73
N THR A 545 24.84 5.03 26.29
CA THR A 545 24.21 6.16 26.97
C THR A 545 24.13 7.42 26.09
N TRP A 546 24.72 7.37 24.89
CA TRP A 546 24.67 8.47 23.95
C TRP A 546 23.22 8.83 23.58
N ALA A 547 22.98 10.14 23.48
CA ALA A 547 21.74 10.69 22.97
C ALA A 547 22.05 11.89 22.06
N PRO A 548 21.26 12.11 21.00
CA PRO A 548 21.42 13.30 20.18
C PRO A 548 21.17 14.57 21.01
N ALA A 549 21.90 15.64 20.69
CA ALA A 549 21.71 16.94 21.33
C ALA A 549 20.24 17.38 21.25
N ALA A 550 19.75 18.01 22.32
CA ALA A 550 18.40 18.54 22.32
C ALA A 550 18.27 19.60 21.20
N PRO A 551 17.17 19.60 20.43
CA PRO A 551 16.95 20.62 19.41
C PRO A 551 17.02 21.99 20.07
N ARG A 552 17.91 22.87 19.60
CA ARG A 552 17.97 24.26 20.05
C ARG A 552 16.59 24.87 19.79
N ARG A 553 15.86 25.23 20.85
CA ARG A 553 14.62 26.00 20.73
C ARG A 553 14.96 27.30 20.01
N GLY A 554 14.55 27.44 18.75
CA GLY A 554 14.55 28.74 18.08
C GLY A 554 13.74 29.70 18.94
N ARG A 555 14.32 30.85 19.29
CA ARG A 555 13.52 31.97 19.81
C ARG A 555 12.48 32.28 18.72
N ARG A 556 11.20 32.13 19.08
CA ARG A 556 10.07 32.55 18.27
C ARG A 556 10.15 34.03 17.96
#